data_AF-A6VMQ6-F1
#
_entry.id   AF-A6VMQ6-F1
#
_cell.length_a   1.000
_cell.length_b   1.000
_cell.length_c   1.000
_cell.angle_alpha   90.00
_cell.angle_beta   90.00
_cell.angle_gamma   90.00
#
_symmetry.space_group_name_H-M   'P 1'
#
loop_
_entity.id
_entity.type
_entity.pdbx_description
1 polymer ?
#
loop_
_entity_poly.entity_id
_entity_poly.type
_entity_poly.pdbx_seq_one_letter_code
_entity_poly.pdbx_strand_id
1 'polypeptide(L)'
;MAMPINFTQLFRDSWNFMRNQRGFVMKFMLILLIASAGMSLLASTLQSSVTNPEQMDQTQLAQAMLEQSQQPSRQLFFLFNQGITLFISSWALAVIHSINQQRGINLVTSAAFTARRFVGVALLSILSVFPLFIGLWFAFGNMSNNQSPSILSLMLMIAGIILFIRLCLVSVEYLLQPVSMQSAVKNILILGAKRTGTLFFYCLIVNFFLPLIGIQLSAMAVNTVFSVIVLAAIALVSLFSLIFTYRFYSIFSNQAM
;
A
#
# COMPACT_ATOMS: atom_id res chain seq x y z
N MET A 1 -23.72 -6.67 19.93
CA MET A 1 -24.02 -6.48 18.49
C MET A 1 -23.12 -5.39 17.95
N ALA A 2 -22.20 -5.71 17.04
CA ALA A 2 -21.37 -4.67 16.41
C ALA A 2 -22.21 -3.99 15.32
N MET A 3 -22.37 -2.66 15.39
CA MET A 3 -23.02 -1.92 14.31
C MET A 3 -22.21 -2.08 13.02
N PRO A 4 -22.84 -2.44 11.89
CA PRO A 4 -22.13 -2.63 10.63
C PRO A 4 -21.45 -1.31 10.21
N ILE A 5 -20.17 -1.39 9.83
CA ILE A 5 -19.42 -0.22 9.35
C ILE A 5 -20.07 0.26 8.04
N ASN A 6 -20.59 1.49 8.05
CA ASN A 6 -21.15 2.12 6.87
C ASN A 6 -20.03 2.71 6.01
N PHE A 7 -19.62 1.97 4.97
CA PHE A 7 -18.57 2.39 4.05
C PHE A 7 -18.90 3.72 3.35
N THR A 8 -20.17 3.97 3.00
CA THR A 8 -20.60 5.23 2.38
C THR A 8 -20.34 6.42 3.29
N GLN A 9 -20.64 6.28 4.57
CA GLN A 9 -20.34 7.31 5.57
C GLN A 9 -18.83 7.47 5.75
N LEU A 10 -18.08 6.36 5.81
CA LEU A 10 -16.62 6.39 5.91
C LEU A 10 -15.97 7.12 4.72
N PHE A 11 -16.44 6.90 3.49
CA PHE A 11 -16.01 7.63 2.30
C PHE A 11 -16.29 9.13 2.44
N ARG A 12 -17.52 9.48 2.83
CA ARG A 12 -17.93 10.87 3.04
C ARG A 12 -17.06 11.56 4.09
N ASP A 13 -16.79 10.90 5.21
CA ASP A 13 -15.98 11.45 6.31
C ASP A 13 -14.50 11.59 5.93
N SER A 14 -13.98 10.65 5.13
CA SER A 14 -12.63 10.72 4.57
C SER A 14 -12.50 11.89 3.60
N TRP A 15 -13.50 12.10 2.75
CA TRP A 15 -13.54 13.25 1.85
C TRP A 15 -13.67 14.57 2.59
N ASN A 16 -14.54 14.63 3.59
CA ASN A 16 -14.71 15.80 4.46
C ASN A 16 -13.41 16.15 5.18
N PHE A 17 -12.66 15.16 5.65
CA PHE A 17 -11.35 15.39 6.24
C PHE A 17 -10.40 16.08 5.28
N MET A 18 -10.28 15.59 4.04
CA MET A 18 -9.41 16.22 3.04
C MET A 18 -9.81 17.68 2.78
N ARG A 19 -11.10 17.94 2.66
CA ARG A 19 -11.61 19.30 2.42
C ARG A 19 -11.37 20.25 3.59
N ASN A 20 -11.42 19.74 4.82
CA ASN A 20 -11.22 20.52 6.04
C ASN A 20 -9.74 20.74 6.35
N GLN A 21 -8.88 19.75 6.08
CA GLN A 21 -7.45 19.76 6.39
C GLN A 21 -6.59 20.06 5.15
N ARG A 22 -6.93 21.12 4.40
CA ARG A 22 -6.27 21.46 3.13
C ARG A 22 -4.76 21.66 3.25
N GLY A 23 -4.30 22.26 4.35
CA GLY A 23 -2.88 22.48 4.60
C GLY A 23 -2.08 21.18 4.76
N PHE A 24 -2.66 20.16 5.39
CA PHE A 24 -2.08 18.81 5.45
C PHE A 24 -2.10 18.16 4.07
N VAL A 25 -3.24 18.23 3.38
CA VAL A 25 -3.43 17.61 2.05
C VAL A 25 -2.42 18.12 1.05
N MET A 26 -2.26 19.44 0.92
CA MET A 26 -1.33 20.03 -0.03
C MET A 26 0.12 19.63 0.24
N LYS A 27 0.55 19.62 1.52
CA LYS A 27 1.91 19.23 1.89
C LYS A 27 2.20 17.77 1.55
N PHE A 28 1.32 16.85 1.92
CA PHE A 28 1.53 15.43 1.64
C PHE A 28 1.34 15.05 0.18
N MET A 29 0.44 15.73 -0.55
CA MET A 29 0.38 15.57 -2.01
C MET A 29 1.68 16.00 -2.67
N LEU A 30 2.26 17.14 -2.25
CA LEU A 30 3.53 17.62 -2.78
C LEU A 30 4.69 16.67 -2.43
N ILE A 31 4.75 16.15 -1.20
CA ILE A 31 5.75 15.13 -0.81
C ILE A 31 5.62 13.87 -1.66
N LEU A 32 4.40 13.34 -1.82
CA LEU A 32 4.14 12.14 -2.63
C LEU A 32 4.46 12.38 -4.12
N LEU A 33 4.15 13.55 -4.65
CA LEU A 33 4.45 13.95 -6.02
C LEU A 33 5.97 14.03 -6.24
N ILE A 34 6.71 14.71 -5.36
CA ILE A 34 8.17 14.81 -5.47
C ILE A 34 8.82 13.43 -5.33
N ALA A 35 8.37 12.62 -4.38
CA ALA A 35 8.91 11.27 -4.19
C ALA A 35 8.67 10.40 -5.44
N SER A 36 7.44 10.39 -5.96
CA SER A 36 7.10 9.59 -7.15
C SER A 36 7.78 10.10 -8.42
N ALA A 37 7.87 11.42 -8.62
CA ALA A 37 8.61 12.02 -9.73
C ALA A 37 10.11 11.71 -9.65
N GLY A 38 10.72 11.87 -8.47
CA GLY A 38 12.12 11.56 -8.24
C GLY A 38 12.43 10.09 -8.50
N MET A 39 11.56 9.18 -8.06
CA MET A 39 11.72 7.75 -8.33
C MET A 39 11.50 7.42 -9.81
N SER A 40 10.55 8.06 -10.49
CA SER A 40 10.36 7.87 -11.94
C SER A 40 11.58 8.32 -12.75
N LEU A 41 12.17 9.47 -12.40
CA LEU A 41 13.40 9.95 -13.02
C LEU A 41 14.57 8.99 -12.77
N LEU A 42 14.75 8.55 -11.52
CA LEU A 42 15.83 7.63 -11.18
C LEU A 42 15.65 6.26 -11.86
N ALA A 43 14.40 5.78 -11.98
CA ALA A 43 14.08 4.57 -12.74
C ALA A 43 14.46 4.68 -14.22
N SER A 44 14.21 5.84 -14.84
CA SER A 44 14.56 6.09 -16.25
C SER A 44 16.08 6.03 -16.50
N THR A 45 16.90 6.45 -15.52
CA THR A 45 18.36 6.36 -15.62
C THR A 45 18.90 4.93 -15.48
N LEU A 46 18.15 4.06 -14.80
CA LEU A 46 18.50 2.67 -14.56
C LEU A 46 17.99 1.73 -15.67
N GLN A 47 17.08 2.20 -16.52
CA GLN A 47 16.66 1.46 -17.71
C GLN A 47 17.74 1.59 -18.78
N SER A 48 18.60 0.57 -18.88
CA SER A 48 19.33 0.31 -20.12
C SER A 48 18.32 0.17 -21.25
N SER A 49 18.47 0.98 -22.30
CA SER A 49 17.60 1.04 -23.47
C SER A 49 17.36 -0.37 -24.03
N VAL A 50 16.16 -0.91 -23.81
CA VAL A 50 15.70 -2.12 -24.49
C VAL A 50 14.62 -1.71 -25.48
N THR A 51 14.90 -2.10 -26.71
CA THR A 51 14.22 -2.02 -28.00
C THR A 51 12.70 -1.99 -27.95
N ASN A 52 12.09 -1.25 -28.89
CA ASN A 52 10.65 -1.10 -29.07
C ASN A 52 9.88 -2.43 -28.92
N PRO A 53 8.92 -2.53 -27.99
CA PRO A 53 8.15 -3.75 -27.75
C PRO A 53 7.18 -4.12 -28.89
N GLU A 54 7.03 -3.28 -29.92
CA GLU A 54 6.14 -3.51 -31.07
C GLU A 54 6.59 -4.64 -32.01
N GLN A 55 7.80 -5.21 -31.81
CA GLN A 55 8.35 -6.27 -32.67
C GLN A 55 8.58 -7.62 -31.97
N MET A 56 8.19 -7.75 -30.68
CA MET A 56 8.45 -8.97 -29.90
C MET A 56 7.21 -9.87 -29.82
N ASP A 57 7.41 -11.15 -30.08
CA ASP A 57 6.39 -12.18 -29.86
C ASP A 57 6.06 -12.31 -28.35
N GLN A 58 4.87 -12.78 -27.99
CA GLN A 58 4.34 -12.74 -26.62
C GLN A 58 5.23 -13.51 -25.62
N THR A 59 5.91 -14.56 -26.09
CA THR A 59 6.93 -15.35 -25.38
C THR A 59 8.25 -14.62 -25.22
N GLN A 60 8.67 -13.83 -26.21
CA GLN A 60 9.91 -13.04 -26.15
C GLN A 60 9.74 -11.84 -25.21
N LEU A 61 8.56 -11.22 -25.18
CA LEU A 61 8.24 -10.18 -24.20
C LEU A 61 8.27 -10.72 -22.77
N ALA A 62 7.72 -11.92 -22.54
CA ALA A 62 7.75 -12.57 -21.23
C ALA A 62 9.18 -12.91 -20.78
N GLN A 63 10.04 -13.38 -21.69
CA GLN A 63 11.46 -13.64 -21.41
C GLN A 63 12.23 -12.34 -21.15
N ALA A 64 12.02 -11.30 -21.95
CA ALA A 64 12.65 -9.99 -21.75
C ALA A 64 12.23 -9.37 -20.39
N MET A 65 10.96 -9.50 -19.99
CA MET A 65 10.46 -9.07 -18.68
C MET A 65 11.14 -9.87 -17.54
N LEU A 66 11.32 -11.17 -17.71
CA LEU A 66 12.00 -12.04 -16.75
C LEU A 66 13.48 -11.66 -16.59
N GLU A 67 14.23 -11.54 -17.68
CA GLU A 67 15.64 -11.12 -17.67
C GLU A 67 15.79 -9.72 -17.07
N GLN A 68 14.88 -8.81 -17.41
CA GLN A 68 14.86 -7.45 -16.87
C GLN A 68 14.53 -7.41 -15.37
N SER A 69 13.72 -8.35 -14.87
CA SER A 69 13.39 -8.51 -13.44
C SER A 69 14.53 -9.13 -12.61
N GLN A 70 15.45 -9.85 -13.26
CA GLN A 70 16.58 -10.51 -12.61
C GLN A 70 17.79 -9.59 -12.40
N GLN A 71 17.76 -8.36 -12.94
CA GLN A 71 18.83 -7.40 -12.71
C GLN A 71 18.88 -6.95 -11.24
N PRO A 72 20.02 -7.17 -10.53
CA PRO A 72 20.11 -6.87 -9.09
C PRO A 72 19.94 -5.38 -8.79
N SER A 73 20.38 -4.50 -9.70
CA SER A 73 20.20 -3.04 -9.60
C SER A 73 18.72 -2.64 -9.58
N ARG A 74 17.88 -3.28 -10.41
CA ARG A 74 16.44 -3.01 -10.50
C ARG A 74 15.69 -3.53 -9.28
N GLN A 75 16.10 -4.68 -8.75
CA GLN A 75 15.53 -5.25 -7.51
C GLN A 75 15.83 -4.37 -6.30
N LEU A 76 17.08 -3.92 -6.16
CA LEU A 76 17.47 -2.98 -5.10
C LEU A 76 16.71 -1.65 -5.24
N PHE A 77 16.58 -1.13 -6.45
CA PHE A 77 15.79 0.08 -6.72
C PHE A 77 14.31 -0.09 -6.32
N PHE A 78 13.71 -1.23 -6.64
CA PHE A 78 12.33 -1.55 -6.24
C PHE A 78 12.18 -1.59 -4.72
N LEU A 79 13.09 -2.26 -4.01
CA LEU A 79 13.07 -2.31 -2.55
C LEU A 79 13.23 -0.93 -1.91
N PHE A 80 14.12 -0.11 -2.48
CA PHE A 80 14.32 1.27 -2.04
C PHE A 80 13.06 2.13 -2.26
N ASN A 81 12.43 2.02 -3.43
CA ASN A 81 11.16 2.68 -3.74
C ASN A 81 10.05 2.28 -2.79
N GLN A 82 9.94 0.99 -2.51
CA GLN A 82 8.95 0.45 -1.59
C GLN A 82 9.20 0.96 -0.16
N GLY A 83 10.46 1.03 0.27
CA GLY A 83 10.85 1.57 1.56
C GLY A 83 10.48 3.04 1.74
N ILE A 84 10.80 3.89 0.75
CA ILE A 84 10.42 5.31 0.76
C ILE A 84 8.89 5.46 0.80
N THR A 85 8.18 4.73 -0.06
CA THR A 85 6.72 4.81 -0.14
C THR A 85 6.07 4.37 1.17
N LEU A 86 6.57 3.31 1.79
CA LEU A 86 6.10 2.84 3.09
C LEU A 86 6.38 3.88 4.18
N PHE A 87 7.56 4.51 4.17
CA PHE A 87 7.92 5.54 5.15
C PHE A 87 7.00 6.76 5.04
N ILE A 88 6.80 7.29 3.84
CA ILE A 88 5.92 8.45 3.59
C ILE A 88 4.48 8.12 4.00
N SER A 89 4.00 6.92 3.66
CA SER A 89 2.66 6.45 4.03
C SER A 89 2.47 6.37 5.55
N SER A 90 3.46 5.81 6.25
CA SER A 90 3.47 5.71 7.71
C SER A 90 3.56 7.09 8.37
N TRP A 91 4.34 7.99 7.78
CA TRP A 91 4.47 9.36 8.25
C TRP A 91 3.16 10.14 8.11
N ALA A 92 2.48 10.00 6.97
CA ALA A 92 1.16 10.58 6.74
C ALA A 92 0.15 10.08 7.78
N LEU A 93 0.11 8.77 8.05
CA LEU A 93 -0.76 8.18 9.07
C LEU A 93 -0.49 8.74 10.47
N ALA A 94 0.78 8.91 10.86
CA ALA A 94 1.15 9.51 12.13
C ALA A 94 0.70 10.98 12.26
N VAL A 95 0.78 11.76 11.17
CA VAL A 95 0.28 13.14 11.15
C VAL A 95 -1.25 13.18 11.17
N ILE A 96 -1.95 12.29 10.45
CA ILE A 96 -3.40 12.19 10.52
C ILE A 96 -3.84 11.87 11.96
N HIS A 97 -3.10 11.00 12.64
CA HIS A 97 -3.35 10.69 14.04
C HIS A 97 -3.18 11.90 14.95
N SER A 98 -2.10 12.68 14.80
CA SER A 98 -1.88 13.88 15.60
C SER A 98 -2.94 14.96 15.35
N ILE A 99 -3.40 15.11 14.11
CA ILE A 99 -4.50 16.01 13.74
C ILE A 99 -5.80 15.61 14.46
N ASN A 100 -6.14 14.32 14.46
CA ASN A 100 -7.35 13.84 15.13
C ASN A 100 -7.26 13.94 16.66
N GLN A 101 -6.06 13.91 17.23
CA GLN A 101 -5.83 14.18 18.66
C GLN A 101 -5.75 15.68 19.01
N GLN A 102 -6.01 16.58 18.05
CA GLN A 102 -5.90 18.03 18.22
C GLN A 102 -4.50 18.50 18.67
N ARG A 103 -3.45 17.70 18.48
CA ARG A 103 -2.06 17.99 18.91
C ARG A 103 -1.28 18.88 17.93
N GLY A 104 -1.97 19.56 17.02
CA GLY A 104 -1.37 20.39 15.96
C GLY A 104 -0.61 19.56 14.91
N ILE A 105 -0.15 20.26 13.86
CA ILE A 105 0.62 19.66 12.76
C ILE A 105 2.10 19.99 12.97
N ASN A 106 2.88 19.04 13.49
CA ASN A 106 4.33 19.14 13.52
C ASN A 106 4.95 17.99 12.72
N LEU A 107 5.35 18.32 11.49
CA LEU A 107 5.86 17.35 10.51
C LEU A 107 7.17 16.70 10.96
N VAL A 108 8.07 17.45 11.58
CA VAL A 108 9.39 16.97 12.00
C VAL A 108 9.26 16.00 13.17
N THR A 109 8.46 16.34 14.18
CA THR A 109 8.25 15.45 15.34
C THR A 109 7.53 14.17 14.92
N SER A 110 6.54 14.26 14.02
CA SER A 110 5.86 13.08 13.49
C SER A 110 6.80 12.23 12.62
N ALA A 111 7.70 12.84 11.85
CA ALA A 111 8.70 12.11 11.07
C ALA A 111 9.68 11.37 11.98
N ALA A 112 10.16 12.02 13.05
CA ALA A 112 11.06 11.39 14.03
C ALA A 112 10.38 10.23 14.77
N PHE A 113 9.09 10.39 15.13
CA PHE A 113 8.30 9.31 15.71
C PHE A 113 8.14 8.14 14.75
N THR A 114 7.77 8.39 13.48
CA THR A 114 7.66 7.37 12.45
C THR A 114 8.99 6.66 12.22
N ALA A 115 10.11 7.40 12.13
CA ALA A 115 11.44 6.83 11.94
C ALA A 115 11.83 5.84 13.05
N ARG A 116 11.55 6.18 14.31
CA ARG A 116 11.82 5.28 15.46
C ARG A 116 11.02 3.98 15.40
N ARG A 117 9.80 4.01 14.84
CA ARG A 117 8.93 2.83 14.69
C ARG A 117 9.01 2.17 13.32
N PHE A 118 9.74 2.75 12.39
CA PHE A 118 9.68 2.36 10.98
C PHE A 118 10.11 0.92 10.76
N VAL A 119 11.16 0.45 11.45
CA VAL A 119 11.62 -0.94 11.34
C VAL A 119 10.51 -1.92 11.75
N GLY A 120 9.77 -1.62 12.82
CA GLY A 120 8.63 -2.43 13.24
C GLY A 120 7.48 -2.41 12.24
N VAL A 121 7.16 -1.24 11.70
CA VAL A 121 6.15 -1.10 10.64
C VAL A 121 6.55 -1.92 9.41
N ALA A 122 7.81 -1.83 8.98
CA ALA A 122 8.34 -2.57 7.84
C ALA A 122 8.26 -4.09 8.06
N LEU A 123 8.70 -4.58 9.22
CA LEU A 123 8.62 -6.01 9.56
C LEU A 123 7.17 -6.51 9.59
N LEU A 124 6.25 -5.74 10.16
CA LEU A 124 4.83 -6.12 10.21
C LEU A 124 4.16 -6.06 8.84
N SER A 125 4.53 -5.08 8.01
CA SER A 125 4.10 -5.03 6.62
C SER A 125 4.61 -6.24 5.83
N ILE A 126 5.89 -6.61 5.97
CA ILE A 126 6.44 -7.83 5.35
C ILE A 126 5.69 -9.06 5.86
N LEU A 127 5.51 -9.20 7.17
CA LEU A 127 4.77 -10.31 7.78
C LEU A 127 3.33 -10.43 7.25
N SER A 128 2.67 -9.29 7.00
CA SER A 128 1.30 -9.30 6.48
C SER A 128 1.22 -9.82 5.04
N VAL A 129 2.17 -9.47 4.18
CA VAL A 129 2.16 -9.85 2.75
C VAL A 129 2.84 -11.20 2.51
N PHE A 130 3.70 -11.65 3.43
CA PHE A 130 4.47 -12.88 3.30
C PHE A 130 3.62 -14.14 2.96
N PRO A 131 2.45 -14.38 3.58
CA PRO A 131 1.59 -15.51 3.21
C PRO A 131 1.11 -15.47 1.76
N LEU A 132 0.85 -14.29 1.21
CA LEU A 132 0.47 -14.11 -0.19
C LEU A 132 1.64 -14.44 -1.12
N PHE A 133 2.85 -14.01 -0.77
CA PHE A 133 4.05 -14.27 -1.58
C PHE A 133 4.34 -15.76 -1.74
N ILE A 134 4.17 -16.56 -0.67
CA ILE A 134 4.39 -18.01 -0.75
C ILE A 134 3.44 -18.64 -1.79
N GLY A 135 2.15 -18.33 -1.74
CA GLY A 135 1.18 -18.87 -2.68
C GLY A 135 1.47 -18.50 -4.13
N LEU A 136 1.87 -17.25 -4.38
CA LEU A 136 2.24 -16.77 -5.72
C LEU A 136 3.55 -17.39 -6.21
N TRP A 137 4.55 -17.54 -5.35
CA TRP A 137 5.84 -18.15 -5.70
C TRP A 137 5.67 -19.56 -6.24
N PHE A 138 4.88 -20.39 -5.56
CA PHE A 138 4.57 -21.75 -6.03
C PHE A 138 3.74 -21.74 -7.32
N ALA A 139 2.82 -20.80 -7.50
CA ALA A 139 1.99 -20.72 -8.71
C ALA A 139 2.86 -20.37 -9.93
N PHE A 140 3.67 -19.32 -9.81
CA PHE A 140 4.56 -18.86 -10.88
C PHE A 140 5.69 -19.84 -11.17
N GLY A 141 6.25 -20.51 -10.15
CA GLY A 141 7.27 -21.53 -10.35
C GLY A 141 6.78 -22.70 -11.20
N ASN A 142 5.54 -23.15 -11.01
CA ASN A 142 4.96 -24.21 -11.82
C ASN A 142 4.61 -23.73 -13.25
N MET A 143 4.06 -22.51 -13.39
CA MET A 143 3.80 -21.92 -14.70
C MET A 143 5.07 -21.72 -15.53
N SER A 144 6.18 -21.32 -14.90
CA SER A 144 7.48 -21.17 -15.57
C SER A 144 8.01 -22.50 -16.12
N ASN A 145 7.55 -23.64 -15.60
CA ASN A 145 7.90 -24.97 -16.07
C ASN A 145 6.84 -25.56 -17.02
N ASN A 146 5.93 -24.73 -17.58
CA ASN A 146 4.79 -25.15 -18.39
C ASN A 146 3.85 -26.18 -17.72
N GLN A 147 3.83 -26.19 -16.38
CA GLN A 147 2.94 -27.03 -15.60
C GLN A 147 1.74 -26.23 -15.10
N SER A 148 0.58 -26.87 -15.03
CA SER A 148 -0.60 -26.24 -14.42
C SER A 148 -0.33 -25.93 -12.94
N PRO A 149 -0.88 -24.83 -12.40
CA PRO A 149 -0.75 -24.51 -10.99
C PRO A 149 -1.26 -25.68 -10.14
N SER A 150 -0.41 -26.15 -9.22
CA SER A 150 -0.78 -27.29 -8.37
C SER A 150 -1.96 -26.95 -7.45
N ILE A 151 -2.76 -27.95 -7.10
CA ILE A 151 -3.86 -27.80 -6.11
C ILE A 151 -3.31 -27.24 -4.79
N LEU A 152 -2.10 -27.66 -4.39
CA LEU A 152 -1.41 -27.14 -3.21
C LEU A 152 -1.15 -25.63 -3.33
N SER A 153 -0.72 -25.15 -4.50
CA SER A 153 -0.52 -23.72 -4.77
C SER A 153 -1.82 -22.92 -4.62
N LEU A 154 -2.94 -23.47 -5.08
CA LEU A 154 -4.26 -22.84 -4.92
C LEU A 154 -4.66 -22.77 -3.44
N MET A 155 -4.47 -23.85 -2.67
CA MET A 155 -4.77 -23.86 -1.24
C MET A 155 -3.91 -22.84 -0.47
N LEU A 156 -2.61 -22.78 -0.76
CA LEU A 156 -1.69 -21.81 -0.18
C LEU A 156 -2.05 -20.37 -0.53
N MET A 157 -2.46 -20.11 -1.77
CA MET A 157 -2.91 -18.80 -2.22
C MET A 157 -4.18 -18.36 -1.47
N ILE A 158 -5.19 -19.25 -1.35
CA ILE A 158 -6.43 -18.96 -0.61
C ILE A 158 -6.13 -18.69 0.86
N ALA A 159 -5.32 -19.55 1.50
CA ALA A 159 -4.90 -19.35 2.89
C ALA A 159 -4.12 -18.04 3.07
N GLY A 160 -3.24 -17.72 2.12
CA GLY A 160 -2.47 -16.48 2.08
C GLY A 160 -3.36 -15.24 2.00
N ILE A 161 -4.39 -15.26 1.15
CA ILE A 161 -5.38 -14.18 1.05
C ILE A 161 -6.12 -14.00 2.37
N ILE A 162 -6.60 -15.08 2.99
CA ILE A 162 -7.34 -15.01 4.26
C ILE A 162 -6.46 -14.42 5.37
N LEU A 163 -5.20 -14.85 5.47
CA LEU A 163 -4.25 -14.29 6.44
C LEU A 163 -3.93 -12.83 6.14
N PHE A 164 -3.66 -12.47 4.89
CA PHE A 164 -3.40 -11.09 4.50
C PHE A 164 -4.54 -10.14 4.90
N ILE A 165 -5.79 -10.54 4.63
CA ILE A 165 -6.97 -9.76 5.01
C ILE A 165 -7.04 -9.58 6.52
N ARG A 166 -6.70 -10.61 7.30
CA ARG A 166 -6.69 -10.53 8.76
C ARG A 166 -5.56 -9.66 9.29
N LEU A 167 -4.39 -9.64 8.64
CA LEU A 167 -3.21 -8.91 9.10
C LEU A 167 -3.06 -7.50 8.49
N CYS A 168 -3.95 -7.08 7.58
CA CYS A 168 -3.78 -5.84 6.81
C CYS A 168 -3.70 -4.54 7.65
N LEU A 169 -4.18 -4.55 8.89
CA LEU A 169 -4.15 -3.40 9.80
C LEU A 169 -3.07 -3.46 10.87
N VAL A 170 -2.29 -4.54 10.94
CA VAL A 170 -1.29 -4.76 12.02
C VAL A 170 -0.23 -3.66 12.04
N SER A 171 0.26 -3.26 10.86
CA SER A 171 1.25 -2.19 10.73
C SER A 171 0.68 -0.83 11.18
N VAL A 172 -0.60 -0.58 10.91
CA VAL A 172 -1.31 0.63 11.33
C VAL A 172 -1.53 0.64 12.84
N GLU A 173 -1.94 -0.48 13.44
CA GLU A 173 -2.10 -0.58 14.89
C GLU A 173 -0.79 -0.33 15.64
N TYR A 174 0.30 -0.98 15.22
CA TYR A 174 1.61 -0.80 15.83
C TYR A 174 2.12 0.64 15.72
N LEU A 175 1.83 1.32 14.62
CA LEU A 175 2.23 2.71 14.43
C LEU A 175 1.45 3.65 15.36
N LEU A 176 0.14 3.46 15.47
CA LEU A 176 -0.77 4.41 16.14
C LEU A 176 -0.90 4.18 17.65
N GLN A 177 -0.78 2.94 18.11
CA GLN A 177 -0.95 2.59 19.52
C GLN A 177 0.40 2.37 20.21
N PRO A 178 0.55 2.69 21.51
CA PRO A 178 1.78 2.44 22.26
C PRO A 178 1.94 0.96 22.66
N VAL A 179 1.71 0.04 21.71
CA VAL A 179 1.74 -1.41 21.93
C VAL A 179 3.00 -2.05 21.35
N SER A 180 3.40 -3.21 21.90
CA SER A 180 4.47 -4.02 21.33
C SER A 180 4.06 -4.64 20.00
N MET A 181 5.02 -5.06 19.16
CA MET A 181 4.73 -5.70 17.86
C MET A 181 3.87 -6.97 18.03
N GLN A 182 4.17 -7.80 19.03
CA GLN A 182 3.42 -9.02 19.29
C GLN A 182 1.99 -8.71 19.76
N SER A 183 1.83 -7.68 20.59
CA SER A 183 0.52 -7.22 21.03
C SER A 183 -0.32 -6.73 19.86
N ALA A 184 0.26 -5.94 18.94
CA ALA A 184 -0.42 -5.45 17.74
C ALA A 184 -0.95 -6.60 16.86
N VAL A 185 -0.14 -7.64 16.65
CA VAL A 185 -0.55 -8.83 15.89
C VAL A 185 -1.71 -9.55 16.60
N LYS A 186 -1.58 -9.81 17.91
CA LYS A 186 -2.61 -10.52 18.68
C LYS A 186 -3.94 -9.76 18.69
N ASN A 187 -3.88 -8.45 18.95
CA ASN A 187 -5.07 -7.61 18.98
C ASN A 187 -5.81 -7.63 17.65
N ILE A 188 -5.12 -7.32 16.54
CA ILE A 188 -5.76 -7.34 15.21
C ILE A 188 -6.27 -8.73 14.84
N LEU A 189 -5.57 -9.81 15.20
CA LEU A 189 -6.06 -11.17 14.92
C LEU A 189 -7.37 -11.48 15.66
N ILE A 190 -7.46 -11.13 16.94
CA ILE A 190 -8.66 -11.33 17.75
C ILE A 190 -9.82 -10.48 17.22
N LEU A 191 -9.54 -9.22 16.86
CA LEU A 191 -10.52 -8.29 16.31
C LEU A 191 -11.00 -8.71 14.91
N GLY A 192 -10.06 -9.13 14.06
CA GLY A 192 -10.30 -9.52 12.68
C GLY A 192 -11.01 -10.87 12.54
N ALA A 193 -10.85 -11.79 13.50
CA ALA A 193 -11.56 -13.06 13.52
C ALA A 193 -13.09 -12.89 13.57
N LYS A 194 -13.58 -11.88 14.29
CA LYS A 194 -15.03 -11.62 14.42
C LYS A 194 -15.61 -10.78 13.28
N ARG A 195 -14.78 -10.11 12.47
CA ARG A 195 -15.20 -9.11 11.46
C ARG A 195 -14.49 -9.27 10.11
N THR A 196 -14.23 -10.51 9.71
CA THR A 196 -13.46 -10.80 8.49
C THR A 196 -14.12 -10.23 7.23
N GLY A 197 -15.46 -10.23 7.11
CA GLY A 197 -16.16 -9.64 5.96
C GLY A 197 -15.93 -8.13 5.81
N THR A 198 -15.91 -7.39 6.91
CA THR A 198 -15.64 -5.94 6.88
C THR A 198 -14.18 -5.65 6.52
N LEU A 199 -13.23 -6.44 7.02
CA LEU A 199 -11.83 -6.36 6.62
C LEU A 199 -11.63 -6.72 5.14
N PHE A 200 -12.39 -7.69 4.63
CA PHE A 200 -12.37 -8.07 3.21
C PHE A 200 -12.74 -6.87 2.32
N PHE A 201 -13.88 -6.20 2.58
CA PHE A 201 -14.28 -5.02 1.79
C PHE A 201 -13.29 -3.87 1.90
N TYR A 202 -12.77 -3.60 3.11
CA TYR A 202 -11.71 -2.62 3.30
C TYR A 202 -10.47 -2.93 2.45
N CYS A 203 -10.00 -4.17 2.52
CA CYS A 203 -8.83 -4.63 1.77
C CYS A 203 -9.06 -4.52 0.26
N LEU A 204 -10.25 -4.88 -0.20
CA LEU A 204 -10.64 -4.78 -1.60
C LEU A 204 -10.67 -3.31 -2.07
N ILE A 205 -11.20 -2.38 -1.26
CA ILE A 205 -11.20 -0.95 -1.60
C ILE A 205 -9.77 -0.40 -1.67
N VAL A 206 -8.98 -0.60 -0.61
CA VAL A 206 -7.69 0.07 -0.41
C VAL A 206 -6.55 -0.57 -1.20
N ASN A 207 -6.51 -1.90 -1.28
CA ASN A 207 -5.41 -2.63 -1.91
C ASN A 207 -5.73 -3.05 -3.37
N PHE A 208 -6.99 -2.96 -3.80
CA PHE A 208 -7.37 -3.33 -5.17
C PHE A 208 -8.00 -2.16 -5.95
N PHE A 209 -9.16 -1.63 -5.52
CA PHE A 209 -9.86 -0.59 -6.29
C PHE A 209 -9.10 0.73 -6.41
N LEU A 210 -8.61 1.30 -5.30
CA LEU A 210 -7.89 2.58 -5.34
C LEU A 210 -6.57 2.50 -6.14
N PRO A 211 -5.73 1.46 -5.99
CA PRO A 211 -4.55 1.28 -6.84
C PRO A 211 -4.89 1.10 -8.32
N LEU A 212 -6.00 0.41 -8.63
CA LEU A 212 -6.44 0.22 -10.02
C LEU A 212 -6.76 1.54 -10.71
N ILE A 213 -7.38 2.50 -10.00
CA ILE A 213 -7.57 3.87 -10.50
C ILE A 213 -6.21 4.50 -10.83
N GLY A 214 -5.21 4.33 -9.96
CA GLY A 214 -3.86 4.84 -10.20
C GLY A 214 -3.19 4.24 -11.45
N ILE A 215 -3.34 2.94 -11.67
CA ILE A 215 -2.84 2.25 -12.87
C ILE A 215 -3.53 2.79 -14.13
N GLN A 216 -4.85 2.91 -14.12
CA GLN A 216 -5.60 3.43 -15.27
C GLN A 216 -5.24 4.89 -15.58
N LEU A 217 -5.09 5.72 -14.54
CA LEU A 217 -4.61 7.10 -14.69
C LEU A 217 -3.22 7.14 -15.32
N SER A 218 -2.31 6.27 -14.88
CA SER A 218 -0.95 6.20 -15.43
C SER A 218 -0.92 5.84 -16.92
N ALA A 219 -1.85 5.00 -17.39
CA ALA A 219 -1.95 4.62 -18.80
C ALA A 219 -2.37 5.79 -19.70
N MET A 220 -3.01 6.84 -19.14
CA MET A 220 -3.39 8.03 -19.90
C MET A 220 -2.25 9.04 -20.04
N ALA A 221 -1.10 8.84 -19.38
CA ALA A 221 0.01 9.77 -19.35
C ALA A 221 0.83 9.77 -20.65
N VAL A 222 0.28 10.32 -21.73
CA VAL A 222 0.93 10.33 -23.07
C VAL A 222 1.96 11.46 -23.23
N ASN A 223 1.72 12.64 -22.63
CA ASN A 223 2.59 13.81 -22.74
C ASN A 223 3.14 14.21 -21.37
N THR A 224 4.39 14.68 -21.30
CA THR A 224 5.10 15.05 -20.06
C THR A 224 4.33 16.02 -19.17
N VAL A 225 3.68 17.05 -19.74
CA VAL A 225 2.84 18.00 -18.97
C VAL A 225 1.64 17.28 -18.37
N PHE A 226 1.01 16.41 -19.16
CA PHE A 226 -0.12 15.61 -18.71
C PHE A 226 0.31 14.56 -17.67
N SER A 227 1.53 14.01 -17.77
CA SER A 227 2.11 13.10 -16.78
C SER A 227 2.22 13.73 -15.40
N VAL A 228 2.55 15.03 -15.30
CA VAL A 228 2.59 15.74 -14.00
C VAL A 228 1.20 15.83 -13.38
N ILE A 229 0.17 16.12 -14.19
CA ILE A 229 -1.22 16.18 -13.72
C ILE A 229 -1.70 14.80 -13.27
N VAL A 230 -1.40 13.75 -14.04
CA VAL A 230 -1.68 12.36 -13.70
C VAL A 230 -0.99 11.97 -12.40
N LEU A 231 0.28 12.34 -12.22
CA LEU A 231 1.03 12.05 -11.01
C LEU A 231 0.42 12.73 -9.78
N ALA A 232 -0.03 13.98 -9.93
CA ALA A 232 -0.76 14.69 -8.88
C ALA A 232 -2.09 14.00 -8.52
N ALA A 233 -2.83 13.49 -9.52
CA ALA A 233 -4.05 12.72 -9.29
C ALA A 233 -3.75 11.39 -8.55
N ILE A 234 -2.71 10.67 -8.93
CA ILE A 234 -2.27 9.44 -8.25
C ILE A 234 -1.87 9.74 -6.79
N ALA A 235 -1.15 10.83 -6.54
CA ALA A 235 -0.79 11.28 -5.19
C ALA A 235 -2.04 11.62 -4.35
N LEU A 236 -3.05 12.25 -4.95
CA LEU A 236 -4.32 12.54 -4.30
C LEU A 236 -5.07 11.25 -3.92
N VAL A 237 -5.19 10.30 -4.85
CA VAL A 237 -5.83 9.00 -4.61
C VAL A 237 -5.09 8.24 -3.50
N SER A 238 -3.76 8.25 -3.52
CA SER A 238 -2.91 7.61 -2.51
C SER A 238 -3.12 8.23 -1.13
N LEU A 239 -3.16 9.57 -1.05
CA LEU A 239 -3.42 10.26 0.20
C LEU A 239 -4.85 10.00 0.73
N PHE A 240 -5.83 9.99 -0.15
CA PHE A 240 -7.20 9.64 0.20
C PHE A 240 -7.28 8.22 0.77
N SER A 241 -6.56 7.27 0.16
CA SER A 241 -6.43 5.90 0.65
C SER A 241 -5.90 5.85 2.08
N LEU A 242 -4.86 6.63 2.40
CA LEU A 242 -4.29 6.70 3.76
C LEU A 242 -5.25 7.28 4.79
N ILE A 243 -6.00 8.33 4.42
CA ILE A 243 -7.03 8.92 5.30
C ILE A 243 -8.15 7.92 5.54
N PHE A 244 -8.58 7.24 4.49
CA PHE A 244 -9.59 6.19 4.56
C PHE A 244 -9.13 5.04 5.47
N THR A 245 -7.89 4.58 5.32
CA THR A 245 -7.26 3.58 6.21
C THR A 245 -7.25 4.02 7.66
N TYR A 246 -6.82 5.24 7.95
CA TYR A 246 -6.83 5.75 9.33
C TYR A 246 -8.23 5.75 9.94
N ARG A 247 -9.22 6.29 9.21
CA ARG A 247 -10.60 6.39 9.71
C ARG A 247 -11.24 5.02 9.87
N PHE A 248 -11.01 4.12 8.92
CA PHE A 248 -11.44 2.73 9.03
C PHE A 248 -10.86 2.08 10.28
N TYR A 249 -9.55 2.21 10.49
CA TYR A 249 -8.87 1.69 11.67
C TYR A 249 -9.43 2.28 12.97
N SER A 250 -9.67 3.59 13.04
CA SER A 250 -10.23 4.24 14.23
C SER A 250 -11.63 3.70 14.56
N ILE A 251 -12.51 3.52 13.58
CA ILE A 251 -13.83 2.93 13.81
C ILE A 251 -13.71 1.46 14.20
N PHE A 252 -12.85 0.72 13.51
CA PHE A 252 -12.63 -0.71 13.73
C PHE A 252 -12.12 -1.01 15.16
N SER A 253 -11.16 -0.21 15.63
CA SER A 253 -10.57 -0.32 16.97
C SER A 253 -11.50 0.22 18.07
N ASN A 254 -12.19 1.36 17.84
CA ASN A 254 -13.11 1.92 18.84
C ASN A 254 -14.34 1.04 19.07
N GLN A 255 -14.79 0.27 18.08
CA GLN A 255 -15.88 -0.69 18.25
C GLN A 255 -15.46 -1.96 19.02
N ALA A 256 -14.24 -2.01 19.55
CA ALA A 256 -13.72 -3.12 20.34
C ALA A 256 -13.54 -2.79 21.83
N MET A 257 -13.55 -1.51 22.19
CA MET A 257 -13.71 -1.02 23.55
C MET A 257 -15.20 -0.87 23.86
#